data_AF-A0A412G751-F1
#
_entry.id   AF-A0A412G751-F1
#
_cell.length_a   1.000
_cell.length_b   1.000
_cell.length_c   1.000
_cell.angle_alpha   90.00
_cell.angle_beta   90.00
_cell.angle_gamma   90.00
#
_symmetry.space_group_name_H-M   'P 1'
#
loop_
_entity.id
_entity.type
_entity.pdbx_description
1 polymer ?
#
loop_
_entity_poly.entity_id
_entity_poly.type
_entity_poly.pdbx_seq_one_letter_code
_entity_poly.pdbx_strand_id
1 'polypeptide(L)'
;MGGLLGEKVPMIFPRMSENNVKGGWLRLATIINRDAFSRDCSMMEVHFANYNCSNHAIILIGIRHGSYPAPFLVCKGGNTSFKLAYKSSDRNTDIYIYFAQVNSCIEKKWVTKSSILTIQNDNIEYIGNLPDGATEIQLS
;
A
#
# COMPACT_ATOMS: atom_id res chain seq x y z
N MET A 1 -1.53 3.40 43.37
CA MET A 1 -0.67 3.52 42.17
C MET A 1 -1.57 3.57 40.95
N GLY A 2 -1.94 4.76 40.49
CA GLY A 2 -2.78 4.96 39.30
C GLY A 2 -1.88 5.28 38.11
N GLY A 3 -1.68 4.29 37.23
CA GLY A 3 -0.85 4.43 36.04
C GLY A 3 -1.58 5.21 34.94
N LEU A 4 -0.82 6.03 34.23
CA LEU A 4 -1.22 6.81 33.05
C LEU A 4 -2.03 6.00 32.04
N LEU A 5 -3.36 6.09 32.11
CA LEU A 5 -4.20 5.98 30.92
C LEU A 5 -4.12 7.35 30.23
N GLY A 6 -2.95 7.63 29.66
CA GLY A 6 -2.71 8.83 28.87
C GLY A 6 -3.73 8.89 27.73
N GLU A 7 -4.36 10.05 27.59
CA GLU A 7 -5.38 10.36 26.61
C GLU A 7 -5.07 9.70 25.27
N LYS A 8 -5.99 8.89 24.75
CA LYS A 8 -5.86 8.35 23.40
C LYS A 8 -5.84 9.54 22.45
N VAL A 9 -4.66 9.88 21.93
CA VAL A 9 -4.54 10.89 20.87
C VAL A 9 -5.36 10.38 19.69
N PRO A 10 -6.47 11.04 19.33
CA PRO A 10 -7.24 10.62 18.17
C PRO A 10 -6.34 10.77 16.95
N MET A 11 -6.21 9.70 16.19
CA MET A 11 -5.54 9.75 14.89
C MET A 11 -6.41 10.59 13.96
N ILE A 12 -6.04 11.87 13.81
CA ILE A 12 -6.65 12.76 12.84
C ILE A 12 -6.07 12.36 11.49
N PHE A 13 -6.87 11.68 10.67
CA PHE A 13 -6.49 11.42 9.29
C PHE A 13 -6.27 12.76 8.58
N PRO A 14 -5.20 12.91 7.78
CA PRO A 14 -5.04 14.07 6.92
C PRO A 14 -6.31 14.24 6.06
N ARG A 15 -6.58 15.46 5.61
CA ARG A 15 -7.75 15.74 4.78
C ARG A 15 -7.57 15.07 3.42
N MET A 16 -8.03 13.82 3.32
CA MET A 16 -8.06 13.06 2.07
C MET A 16 -9.33 13.42 1.26
N SER A 17 -9.31 13.16 -0.05
CA SER A 17 -10.50 13.26 -0.90
C SER A 17 -10.94 11.87 -1.37
N GLU A 18 -12.25 11.69 -1.53
CA GLU A 18 -12.80 10.44 -2.03
C GLU A 18 -12.28 10.19 -3.46
N ASN A 19 -11.58 9.07 -3.63
CA ASN A 19 -10.96 8.69 -4.90
C ASN A 19 -11.13 7.19 -5.20
N ASN A 20 -11.71 6.41 -4.28
CA ASN A 20 -12.09 5.02 -4.49
C ASN A 20 -13.62 4.87 -4.44
N VAL A 21 -14.26 5.25 -5.54
CA VAL A 21 -15.72 5.23 -5.70
C VAL A 21 -16.30 3.85 -6.02
N LYS A 22 -15.48 2.93 -6.54
CA LYS A 22 -15.94 1.60 -7.00
C LYS A 22 -15.66 0.47 -6.01
N GLY A 23 -14.69 0.65 -5.10
CA GLY A 23 -14.09 -0.48 -4.40
C GLY A 23 -13.39 -1.43 -5.39
N GLY A 24 -12.50 -2.28 -4.90
CA GLY A 24 -11.81 -3.27 -5.73
C GLY A 24 -10.30 -3.14 -5.70
N TRP A 25 -9.66 -3.62 -6.78
CA TRP A 25 -8.22 -3.58 -6.93
C TRP A 25 -7.74 -2.22 -7.44
N LEU A 26 -6.71 -1.72 -6.77
CA LEU A 26 -6.02 -0.47 -7.06
C LEU A 26 -4.53 -0.78 -7.25
N ARG A 27 -3.91 -0.22 -8.29
CA ARG A 27 -2.46 -0.18 -8.42
C ARG A 27 -1.93 0.97 -7.55
N LEU A 28 -0.92 0.67 -6.75
CA LEU A 28 -0.22 1.63 -5.89
C LEU A 28 1.02 2.20 -6.55
N ALA A 29 1.77 1.38 -7.29
CA ALA A 29 2.98 1.83 -7.98
C ALA A 29 3.39 0.83 -9.06
N THR A 30 4.10 1.34 -10.06
CA THR A 30 4.89 0.57 -11.03
C THR A 30 6.35 0.92 -10.84
N ILE A 31 7.17 -0.08 -10.56
CA ILE A 31 8.61 0.05 -10.34
C ILE A 31 9.34 -0.62 -11.50
N ILE A 32 10.37 0.04 -12.03
CA ILE A 32 11.23 -0.54 -13.07
C ILE A 32 12.17 -1.56 -12.42
N ASN A 33 12.20 -2.76 -12.97
CA ASN A 33 13.16 -3.79 -12.62
C ASN A 33 14.58 -3.34 -13.02
N ARG A 34 15.54 -3.48 -12.12
CA ARG A 34 16.94 -3.08 -12.36
C ARG A 34 17.88 -4.23 -12.08
N ASP A 35 19.15 -4.11 -12.47
CA ASP A 35 20.14 -5.13 -12.19
C ASP A 35 20.22 -5.48 -10.69
N ALA A 36 20.49 -6.77 -10.42
CA ALA A 36 20.73 -7.24 -9.07
C ALA A 36 21.81 -6.38 -8.41
N PHE A 37 21.80 -6.30 -7.07
CA PHE A 37 22.74 -5.56 -6.23
C PHE A 37 22.30 -4.15 -5.80
N SER A 38 21.30 -4.13 -4.91
CA SER A 38 21.56 -3.60 -3.57
C SER A 38 20.69 -4.33 -2.53
N ARG A 39 21.18 -4.48 -1.30
CA ARG A 39 20.37 -4.95 -0.16
C ARG A 39 19.58 -3.79 0.43
N ASP A 40 18.91 -3.01 -0.41
CA ASP A 40 18.12 -1.87 0.02
C ASP A 40 16.64 -2.25 0.19
N CYS A 41 15.96 -1.45 1.00
CA CYS A 41 14.52 -1.51 1.18
C CYS A 41 13.93 -0.11 1.06
N SER A 42 12.81 0.01 0.36
CA SER A 42 11.95 1.19 0.41
C SER A 42 10.68 0.85 1.19
N MET A 43 10.09 1.84 1.84
CA MET A 43 8.84 1.68 2.56
C MET A 43 7.79 2.65 2.05
N MET A 44 6.58 2.14 1.83
CA MET A 44 5.41 2.90 1.43
C MET A 44 4.32 2.72 2.49
N GLU A 45 3.78 3.82 2.99
CA GLU A 45 2.62 3.82 3.87
C GLU A 45 1.37 4.11 3.04
N VAL A 46 0.33 3.31 3.24
CA VAL A 46 -0.97 3.42 2.55
C VAL A 46 -2.05 3.62 3.60
N HIS A 47 -2.82 4.68 3.43
CA HIS A 47 -3.95 5.04 4.29
C HIS A 47 -5.24 4.79 3.56
N PHE A 48 -6.20 4.21 4.28
CA PHE A 48 -7.55 3.99 3.81
C PHE A 48 -8.53 4.50 4.85
N ALA A 49 -9.54 5.25 4.43
CA ALA A 49 -10.65 5.64 5.29
C ALA A 49 -11.96 5.69 4.49
N ASN A 50 -13.03 5.18 5.10
CA ASN A 50 -14.38 5.29 4.59
C ASN A 50 -15.18 6.25 5.47
N TYR A 51 -15.74 7.30 4.87
CA TYR A 51 -16.51 8.31 5.60
C TYR A 51 -17.83 7.80 6.16
N ASN A 52 -18.44 6.82 5.51
CA ASN A 52 -19.81 6.39 5.81
C ASN A 52 -19.87 5.29 6.89
N CYS A 53 -18.80 4.50 7.05
CA CYS A 53 -18.82 3.33 7.94
C CYS A 53 -17.69 3.29 8.98
N SER A 54 -16.97 4.40 9.19
CA SER A 54 -15.85 4.51 10.15
C SER A 54 -14.76 3.43 10.00
N ASN A 55 -14.70 2.81 8.82
CA ASN A 55 -13.70 1.82 8.47
C ASN A 55 -12.42 2.52 8.05
N HIS A 56 -11.29 2.09 8.61
CA HIS A 56 -9.99 2.65 8.31
C HIS A 56 -8.90 1.59 8.37
N ALA A 57 -7.84 1.79 7.59
CA ALA A 57 -6.61 1.02 7.68
C ALA A 57 -5.39 1.90 7.45
N ILE A 58 -4.30 1.55 8.13
CA ILE A 58 -2.95 2.04 7.84
C ILE A 58 -2.08 0.82 7.61
N ILE A 59 -1.38 0.81 6.48
CA ILE A 59 -0.60 -0.33 6.03
C ILE A 59 0.79 0.19 5.69
N LEU A 60 1.81 -0.43 6.27
CA LEU A 60 3.20 -0.20 5.89
C LEU A 60 3.68 -1.36 5.03
N ILE A 61 4.10 -1.04 3.81
CA ILE A 61 4.57 -1.99 2.80
C ILE A 61 6.08 -1.77 2.64
N GLY A 62 6.85 -2.82 2.91
CA GLY A 62 8.27 -2.86 2.59
C GLY A 62 8.47 -3.38 1.17
N ILE A 63 9.52 -2.93 0.50
CA ILE A 63 9.86 -3.36 -0.87
C ILE A 63 11.32 -3.73 -0.86
N ARG A 64 11.60 -5.03 -0.99
CA ARG A 64 12.96 -5.54 -1.15
C ARG A 64 13.43 -5.26 -2.57
N HIS A 65 14.61 -4.67 -2.73
CA HIS A 65 15.17 -4.35 -4.04
C HIS A 65 15.92 -5.54 -4.63
N GLY A 66 16.11 -5.53 -5.94
CA GLY A 66 16.77 -6.57 -6.71
C GLY A 66 16.30 -6.58 -8.17
N SER A 67 16.67 -7.63 -8.90
CA SER A 67 16.23 -7.86 -10.29
C SER A 67 14.72 -7.78 -10.46
N TYR A 68 13.99 -8.25 -9.46
CA TYR A 68 12.55 -8.18 -9.39
C TYR A 68 12.21 -7.66 -7.99
N PRO A 69 11.87 -6.37 -7.84
CA PRO A 69 11.40 -5.82 -6.59
C PRO A 69 10.28 -6.68 -6.02
N ALA A 70 10.31 -6.93 -4.71
CA ALA A 70 9.33 -7.78 -4.05
C ALA A 70 8.73 -7.04 -2.86
N PRO A 71 7.46 -6.60 -2.93
CA PRO A 71 6.78 -6.01 -1.79
C PRO A 71 6.43 -7.07 -0.75
N PHE A 72 6.36 -6.65 0.51
CA PHE A 72 5.94 -7.45 1.65
C PHE A 72 5.24 -6.57 2.68
N LEU A 73 4.35 -7.15 3.46
CA LEU A 73 3.69 -6.44 4.57
C LEU A 73 4.68 -6.25 5.72
N VAL A 74 4.86 -5.01 6.18
CA VAL A 74 5.64 -4.71 7.39
C VAL A 74 4.71 -4.64 8.60
N CYS A 75 3.64 -3.87 8.50
CA CYS A 75 2.60 -3.83 9.54
C CYS A 75 1.26 -3.38 8.98
N LYS A 76 0.20 -3.65 9.74
CA LYS A 76 -1.17 -3.20 9.48
C LYS A 76 -1.81 -2.72 10.77
N GLY A 77 -2.65 -1.71 10.68
CA GLY A 77 -3.53 -1.24 11.75
C GLY A 77 -4.88 -0.82 11.19
N GLY A 78 -5.87 -0.71 12.06
CA GLY A 78 -7.25 -0.34 11.70
C GLY A 78 -8.23 -1.52 11.78
N ASN A 79 -9.44 -1.30 11.28
CA ASN A 79 -10.60 -2.18 11.46
C ASN A 79 -11.22 -2.68 10.14
N THR A 80 -10.52 -2.53 9.00
CA THR A 80 -10.98 -3.05 7.70
C THR A 80 -10.04 -4.11 7.13
N SER A 81 -10.63 -5.06 6.41
CA SER A 81 -9.91 -6.06 5.62
C SER A 81 -9.35 -5.47 4.33
N PHE A 82 -8.21 -5.99 3.90
CA PHE A 82 -7.57 -5.68 2.62
C PHE A 82 -6.85 -6.92 2.08
N LYS A 83 -6.48 -6.88 0.80
CA LYS A 83 -5.52 -7.82 0.22
C LYS A 83 -4.38 -7.04 -0.41
N LEU A 84 -3.18 -7.63 -0.41
CA LEU A 84 -2.02 -7.07 -1.08
C LEU A 84 -1.55 -8.06 -2.15
N ALA A 85 -1.15 -7.56 -3.30
CA ALA A 85 -0.61 -8.39 -4.37
C ALA A 85 0.46 -7.63 -5.15
N TYR A 86 1.25 -8.37 -5.92
CA TYR A 86 2.19 -7.78 -6.87
C TYR A 86 2.32 -8.64 -8.11
N LYS A 87 2.72 -8.01 -9.21
CA LYS A 87 3.04 -8.71 -10.45
C LYS A 87 4.37 -8.23 -10.97
N SER A 88 5.31 -9.16 -11.10
CA SER A 88 6.59 -8.91 -11.76
C SER A 88 6.51 -9.40 -13.21
N SER A 89 6.92 -8.54 -14.13
CA SER A 89 7.19 -8.85 -15.53
C SER A 89 8.70 -8.77 -15.76
N ASP A 90 9.18 -8.89 -16.99
CA ASP A 90 10.60 -8.72 -17.30
C ASP A 90 11.07 -7.28 -17.02
N ARG A 91 10.22 -6.27 -17.28
CA ARG A 91 10.59 -4.86 -17.20
C ARG A 91 10.19 -4.19 -15.90
N ASN A 92 9.04 -4.56 -15.34
CA ASN A 92 8.42 -3.84 -14.25
C ASN A 92 7.86 -4.77 -13.17
N THR A 93 7.78 -4.25 -11.96
CA THR A 93 6.96 -4.80 -10.88
C THR A 93 5.87 -3.81 -10.50
N ASP A 94 4.62 -4.25 -10.63
CA ASP A 94 3.43 -3.53 -10.17
C ASP A 94 3.02 -3.99 -8.77
N ILE A 95 2.59 -3.05 -7.92
CA ILE A 95 2.09 -3.32 -6.57
C ILE A 95 0.61 -2.96 -6.52
N TYR A 96 -0.20 -3.87 -6.00
CA TYR A 96 -1.66 -3.74 -5.95
C TYR A 96 -2.19 -3.92 -4.54
N ILE A 97 -3.29 -3.23 -4.26
CA ILE A 97 -4.06 -3.38 -3.03
C ILE A 97 -5.54 -3.52 -3.36
N TYR A 98 -6.24 -4.34 -2.58
CA TYR A 98 -7.68 -4.51 -2.68
C TYR A 98 -8.36 -3.95 -1.43
N PHE A 99 -9.38 -3.12 -1.65
CA PHE A 99 -10.34 -2.73 -0.62
C PHE A 99 -11.75 -2.86 -1.16
N ALA A 100 -12.61 -3.67 -0.51
CA ALA A 100 -13.99 -3.88 -0.97
C ALA A 100 -14.89 -2.64 -0.80
N GLN A 101 -14.50 -1.70 0.05
CA GLN A 101 -15.34 -0.58 0.46
C GLN A 101 -15.40 0.50 -0.65
N VAL A 102 -16.61 0.88 -1.03
CA VAL A 102 -16.90 1.99 -1.96
C VAL A 102 -16.93 3.32 -1.21
N ASN A 103 -16.86 4.45 -1.92
CA ASN A 103 -16.94 5.80 -1.33
C ASN A 103 -15.90 6.01 -0.22
N SER A 104 -14.64 5.74 -0.58
CA SER A 104 -13.52 5.78 0.34
C SER A 104 -12.37 6.61 -0.20
N CYS A 105 -11.53 7.05 0.71
CA CYS A 105 -10.28 7.70 0.44
C CYS A 105 -9.15 6.68 0.55
N ILE A 106 -8.27 6.70 -0.44
CA ILE A 106 -6.99 6.03 -0.37
C ILE A 106 -5.87 7.03 -0.68
N GLU A 107 -4.87 7.06 0.18
CA GLU A 107 -3.64 7.82 -0.05
C GLU A 107 -2.43 6.95 0.21
N LYS A 108 -1.31 7.33 -0.39
CA LYS A 108 -0.02 6.68 -0.15
C LYS A 108 1.10 7.70 -0.07
N LYS A 109 2.12 7.38 0.72
CA LYS A 109 3.37 8.13 0.78
C LYS A 109 4.55 7.18 0.86
N TRP A 110 5.66 7.58 0.26
CA TRP A 110 6.94 6.92 0.47
C TRP A 110 7.53 7.38 1.80
N VAL A 111 7.63 6.47 2.77
CA VAL A 111 8.27 6.73 4.07
C VAL A 111 9.79 6.70 3.91
N THR A 112 10.29 5.72 3.16
CA THR A 112 11.67 5.67 2.71
C THR A 112 11.70 5.29 1.24
N LYS A 113 12.57 5.93 0.47
CA LYS A 113 12.78 5.63 -0.95
C LYS A 113 14.28 5.57 -1.21
N SER A 114 14.81 4.38 -1.51
CA SER A 114 16.21 4.29 -1.97
C SER A 114 16.37 5.07 -3.27
N SER A 115 17.53 5.72 -3.43
CA SER A 115 17.90 6.47 -4.63
C SER A 115 17.94 5.60 -5.89
N ILE A 116 18.12 4.29 -5.74
CA ILE A 116 18.15 3.35 -6.85
C ILE A 116 16.74 2.95 -7.34
N LEU A 117 15.69 3.20 -6.55
CA LEU A 117 14.33 2.81 -6.89
C LEU A 117 13.77 3.73 -7.98
N THR A 118 13.54 3.19 -9.17
CA THR A 118 12.89 3.93 -10.26
C THR A 118 11.43 3.60 -10.32
N ILE A 119 10.62 4.60 -10.00
CA ILE A 119 9.17 4.50 -10.07
C ILE A 119 8.75 5.01 -11.43
N GLN A 120 8.20 4.11 -12.26
CA GLN A 120 7.63 4.48 -13.56
C GLN A 120 6.27 5.17 -13.38
N ASN A 121 5.46 4.67 -12.45
CA ASN A 121 4.17 5.25 -12.12
C ASN A 121 3.98 5.24 -10.61
N ASP A 122 3.72 6.41 -10.04
CA ASP A 122 3.50 6.59 -8.61
C ASP A 122 2.05 6.96 -8.27
N ASN A 123 1.12 6.87 -9.23
CA ASN A 123 -0.28 7.19 -9.01
C ASN A 123 -1.03 6.00 -8.42
N ILE A 124 -2.06 6.29 -7.62
CA ILE A 124 -3.06 5.30 -7.25
C ILE A 124 -4.07 5.22 -8.39
N GLU A 125 -4.26 4.02 -8.94
CA GLU A 125 -5.12 3.82 -10.10
C GLU A 125 -6.05 2.64 -9.91
N TYR A 126 -7.34 2.83 -10.17
CA TYR A 126 -8.31 1.74 -10.18
C TYR A 126 -8.11 0.84 -11.40
N ILE A 127 -7.95 -0.45 -11.16
CA ILE A 127 -7.73 -1.45 -12.23
C ILE A 127 -8.87 -2.46 -12.36
N GLY A 128 -9.84 -2.44 -11.44
CA GLY A 128 -10.95 -3.38 -11.40
C GLY A 128 -10.52 -4.76 -10.89
N ASN A 129 -9.98 -5.57 -11.79
CA ASN A 129 -9.57 -6.93 -11.49
C ASN A 129 -8.07 -7.03 -11.29
N LEU A 130 -7.65 -7.95 -10.41
CA LEU A 130 -6.23 -8.28 -10.25
C LEU A 130 -5.73 -8.87 -11.58
N PRO A 131 -4.60 -8.39 -12.14
CA PRO A 131 -4.10 -8.91 -13.41
C PRO A 131 -3.62 -10.35 -13.28
N ASP A 132 -3.84 -11.15 -14.33
CA ASP A 132 -3.41 -12.54 -14.37
C ASP A 132 -1.91 -12.67 -14.10
N GLY A 133 -1.54 -13.69 -13.31
CA GLY A 133 -0.16 -13.95 -12.90
C GLY A 133 0.34 -13.07 -11.74
N ALA A 134 -0.51 -12.23 -11.15
CA ALA A 134 -0.17 -11.56 -9.89
C ALA A 134 -0.11 -12.56 -8.72
N THR A 135 0.79 -12.29 -7.78
CA THR A 135 0.97 -13.05 -6.54
C THR A 135 0.34 -12.29 -5.37
N GLU A 136 -0.66 -12.88 -4.71
CA GLU A 136 -1.20 -12.35 -3.45
C GLU A 136 -0.17 -12.55 -2.31
N ILE A 137 0.07 -11.50 -1.53
CA ILE A 137 0.96 -11.52 -0.37
C ILE A 137 0.16 -11.97 0.85
N GLN A 138 0.65 -13.01 1.52
CA GLN A 138 0.04 -13.51 2.75
C GLN A 138 0.19 -12.48 3.87
N LEU A 139 -0.92 -12.14 4.51
CA LEU A 139 -1.02 -11.14 5.57
C LEU A 139 -1.06 -11.84 6.94
N SER A 140 0.00 -12.58 7.30
CA SER A 140 0.12 -13.27 8.60
C SER A 140 0.08 -12.29 9.76
#